data_AF-A0A7S2SN06-F1
#
_entry.id   AF-A0A7S2SN06-F1
#
_cell.length_a   1.000
_cell.length_b   1.000
_cell.length_c   1.000
_cell.angle_alpha   90.00
_cell.angle_beta   90.00
_cell.angle_gamma   90.00
#
_symmetry.space_group_name_H-M   'P 1'
#
loop_
_entity.id
_entity.type
_entity.pdbx_description
1 polymer ?
#
loop_
_entity_poly.entity_id
_entity_poly.type
_entity_poly.pdbx_seq_one_letter_code
_entity_poly.pdbx_strand_id
1 'polypeptide(L)'
;WGEAFEVNYLGGAYAVKVSGTPFNDAYRYVDWLLTVPLLLIELILVMKLPAGETAALSTKLGVASAVMVALGYPGEIQENLAVRWFWWALAMIPFFYVVYSLLAGLGEATAKQPESVSGLV
;
A
#
# COMPACT_ATOMS: atom_id res chain seq x y z
N TRP A 1 15.79 -9.64 5.63
CA TRP A 1 16.05 -9.36 7.06
C TRP A 1 17.18 -10.21 7.61
N GLY A 2 17.07 -11.55 7.61
CA GLY A 2 18.05 -12.42 8.29
C GLY A 2 19.51 -12.33 7.81
N GLU A 3 19.74 -12.00 6.53
CA GLU A 3 21.11 -11.94 5.99
C GLU A 3 21.74 -10.55 6.05
N ALA A 4 20.98 -9.48 6.30
CA ALA A 4 21.49 -8.10 6.33
C ALA A 4 22.11 -7.73 7.70
N PHE A 5 21.78 -8.52 8.73
CA PHE A 5 22.21 -8.28 10.10
C PHE A 5 22.74 -9.56 10.73
N GLU A 6 23.92 -9.50 11.31
CA GLU A 6 24.45 -10.52 12.19
C GLU A 6 24.00 -10.22 13.62
N VAL A 7 23.19 -11.10 14.20
CA VAL A 7 22.71 -10.98 15.57
C VAL A 7 23.41 -12.02 16.43
N ASN A 8 24.24 -11.55 17.37
CA ASN A 8 25.01 -12.40 18.27
C ASN A 8 24.55 -12.18 19.71
N TYR A 9 24.32 -13.26 20.46
CA TYR A 9 24.04 -13.18 21.90
C TYR A 9 25.34 -13.19 22.69
N LEU A 10 25.63 -12.10 23.39
CA LEU A 10 26.82 -11.93 24.21
C LEU A 10 26.44 -11.92 25.69
N GLY A 11 26.12 -13.10 26.23
CA GLY A 11 26.06 -13.35 27.67
C GLY A 11 25.18 -12.40 28.48
N GLY A 12 24.03 -11.99 27.94
CA GLY A 12 23.06 -11.10 28.62
C GLY A 12 22.47 -10.01 27.72
N ALA A 13 23.07 -9.76 26.55
CA ALA A 13 22.58 -8.79 25.57
C ALA A 13 22.77 -9.29 24.12
N TYR A 14 21.91 -8.81 23.22
CA TYR A 14 22.06 -9.03 21.78
C TYR A 14 22.89 -7.90 21.16
N ALA A 15 23.92 -8.26 20.41
CA ALA A 15 24.69 -7.35 19.58
C ALA A 15 24.30 -7.54 18.11
N VAL A 16 23.96 -6.44 17.43
CA VAL A 16 23.55 -6.43 16.01
C VAL A 16 24.65 -5.74 15.20
N LYS A 17 25.16 -6.42 14.17
CA LYS A 17 26.12 -5.85 13.19
C LYS A 17 25.53 -5.92 11.79
N VAL A 18 25.90 -4.97 10.93
CA VAL A 18 25.56 -5.03 9.49
C VAL A 18 26.49 -6.06 8.84
N SER A 19 25.92 -7.02 8.11
CA SER A 19 26.68 -8.12 7.47
C SER A 19 27.39 -7.71 6.18
N GLY A 20 27.02 -6.56 5.61
CA GLY A 20 27.45 -6.13 4.28
C GLY A 20 26.55 -6.63 3.14
N THR A 21 25.63 -7.56 3.41
CA THR A 21 24.58 -7.95 2.47
C THR A 21 23.48 -6.88 2.45
N PRO A 22 23.15 -6.28 1.30
CA PRO A 22 22.08 -5.30 1.22
C PRO A 22 20.74 -5.87 1.67
N PHE A 23 19.93 -5.02 2.28
CA PHE A 23 18.55 -5.37 2.54
C PHE A 23 17.80 -5.56 1.21
N ASN A 24 16.98 -6.62 1.10
CA ASN A 24 16.22 -6.88 -0.10
C ASN A 24 14.84 -6.22 -0.02
N ASP A 25 14.72 -5.03 -0.59
CA ASP A 25 13.48 -4.25 -0.62
C ASP A 25 12.38 -4.87 -1.48
N ALA A 26 12.74 -5.78 -2.41
CA ALA A 26 11.77 -6.44 -3.29
C ALA A 26 10.73 -7.25 -2.52
N TYR A 27 11.10 -7.88 -1.39
CA TYR A 27 10.16 -8.64 -0.58
C TYR A 27 8.95 -7.79 -0.14
N ARG A 28 9.21 -6.54 0.24
CA ARG A 28 8.16 -5.63 0.68
C ARG A 28 7.29 -5.17 -0.49
N TYR A 29 7.89 -4.84 -1.63
CA TYR A 29 7.14 -4.39 -2.80
C TYR A 29 6.30 -5.52 -3.43
N VAL A 30 6.77 -6.78 -3.38
CA VAL A 30 5.96 -7.94 -3.79
C VAL A 30 4.78 -8.14 -2.86
N ASP A 31 4.99 -8.05 -1.54
CA ASP A 31 3.90 -8.11 -0.57
C ASP A 31 2.87 -7.01 -0.84
N TRP A 32 3.32 -5.76 -0.97
CA TRP A 32 2.44 -4.61 -1.24
C TRP A 32 1.68 -4.70 -2.56
N LEU A 33 2.29 -5.28 -3.59
CA LEU A 33 1.63 -5.47 -4.89
C LEU A 33 0.42 -6.41 -4.77
N LEU A 34 0.41 -7.29 -3.77
CA LEU A 34 -0.72 -8.17 -3.46
C LEU A 34 -1.65 -7.55 -2.42
N THR A 35 -1.10 -7.10 -1.29
CA THR A 35 -1.89 -6.69 -0.12
C THR A 35 -2.60 -5.36 -0.33
N VAL A 36 -1.97 -4.36 -0.95
CA VAL A 36 -2.60 -3.04 -1.15
C VAL A 36 -3.85 -3.14 -2.04
N PRO A 37 -3.83 -3.80 -3.21
CA PRO A 37 -5.04 -4.00 -3.99
C PRO A 37 -6.12 -4.79 -3.25
N LEU A 38 -5.72 -5.84 -2.52
CA LEU A 38 -6.67 -6.68 -1.78
C LEU A 38 -7.36 -5.92 -0.64
N LEU A 39 -6.63 -5.10 0.12
CA LEU A 39 -7.19 -4.27 1.19
C LEU A 39 -8.21 -3.25 0.65
N LEU A 40 -7.95 -2.68 -0.53
CA LEU A 40 -8.89 -1.76 -1.17
C LEU A 40 -10.15 -2.49 -1.65
N ILE A 41 -10.00 -3.66 -2.26
CA ILE A 41 -11.13 -4.48 -2.70
C ILE A 41 -11.95 -4.93 -1.49
N GLU A 42 -11.31 -5.35 -0.40
CA GLU A 42 -11.98 -5.70 0.86
C GLU A 42 -12.84 -4.55 1.38
N LEU A 43 -12.30 -3.33 1.41
CA LEU A 43 -13.05 -2.15 1.82
C LEU A 43 -14.26 -1.90 0.92
N ILE A 44 -14.13 -2.02 -0.40
CA ILE A 44 -15.24 -1.82 -1.33
C ILE A 44 -16.33 -2.87 -1.12
N LEU A 45 -15.94 -4.12 -0.85
CA LEU A 45 -16.90 -5.22 -0.63
C LEU A 45 -17.76 -4.99 0.62
N VAL A 46 -17.27 -4.28 1.64
CA VAL A 46 -18.07 -3.96 2.85
C VAL A 46 -18.98 -2.74 2.68
N MET A 47 -18.81 -1.93 1.62
CA MET A 47 -19.61 -0.70 1.37
C MET A 47 -21.03 -0.98 0.86
N LYS A 48 -21.42 -2.25 0.64
CA LYS A 48 -22.76 -2.67 0.17
C LYS A 48 -23.25 -1.96 -1.10
N LEU A 49 -22.34 -1.71 -2.04
CA LEU A 49 -22.66 -1.13 -3.33
C LEU A 49 -23.38 -2.15 -4.25
N PRO A 50 -24.14 -1.70 -5.25
CA PRO A 50 -24.67 -2.58 -6.30
C PRO A 50 -23.56 -3.39 -6.96
N ALA A 51 -23.82 -4.65 -7.30
CA ALA A 51 -22.78 -5.59 -7.77
C ALA A 51 -21.93 -5.07 -8.95
N GLY A 52 -22.55 -4.37 -9.90
CA GLY A 52 -21.83 -3.78 -11.04
C GLY A 52 -20.91 -2.63 -10.63
N GLU A 53 -21.33 -1.82 -9.65
CA GLU A 53 -20.53 -0.72 -9.12
C GLU A 53 -19.36 -1.24 -8.27
N THR A 54 -19.62 -2.23 -7.40
CA THR A 54 -18.61 -2.96 -6.64
C THR A 54 -17.53 -3.51 -7.55
N ALA A 55 -17.91 -4.25 -8.60
CA ALA A 55 -16.94 -4.84 -9.53
C ALA A 55 -16.12 -3.75 -10.25
N ALA A 56 -16.77 -2.71 -10.76
CA ALA A 56 -16.09 -1.63 -11.47
C ALA A 56 -15.11 -0.85 -10.56
N LEU A 57 -15.52 -0.53 -9.32
CA LEU A 57 -14.68 0.20 -8.38
C LEU A 57 -13.52 -0.66 -7.88
N SER A 58 -13.77 -1.93 -7.56
CA SER A 58 -12.75 -2.89 -7.14
C SER A 58 -11.68 -3.07 -8.21
N THR A 59 -12.06 -3.23 -9.48
CA THR A 59 -11.10 -3.32 -10.58
C THR A 59 -10.31 -2.02 -10.74
N LYS A 60 -10.97 -0.86 -10.73
CA LYS A 60 -10.30 0.45 -10.91
C LYS A 60 -9.29 0.73 -9.80
N LEU A 61 -9.69 0.62 -8.53
CA LEU A 61 -8.82 0.93 -7.39
C LEU A 61 -7.76 -0.15 -7.17
N GLY A 62 -8.10 -1.42 -7.41
CA GLY A 62 -7.14 -2.52 -7.38
C GLY A 62 -6.02 -2.34 -8.42
N VAL A 63 -6.36 -2.02 -9.67
CA VAL A 63 -5.36 -1.76 -10.71
C VAL A 63 -4.57 -0.48 -10.43
N ALA A 64 -5.24 0.61 -10.04
CA ALA A 64 -4.57 1.87 -9.75
C ALA A 64 -3.55 1.73 -8.61
N SER A 65 -3.91 1.01 -7.53
CA SER A 65 -2.99 0.74 -6.42
C SER A 65 -1.86 -0.21 -6.80
N ALA A 66 -2.11 -1.23 -7.62
CA ALA A 66 -1.04 -2.08 -8.14
C ALA A 66 -0.03 -1.28 -8.99
N VAL A 67 -0.52 -0.38 -9.86
CA VAL A 67 0.33 0.53 -10.64
C VAL A 67 1.11 1.48 -9.74
N MET A 68 0.48 2.04 -8.70
CA MET A 68 1.14 2.88 -7.70
C MET A 68 2.34 2.17 -7.05
N VAL A 69 2.15 0.94 -6.58
CA VAL A 69 3.22 0.14 -5.97
C VAL A 69 4.31 -0.20 -7.00
N ALA A 70 3.91 -0.59 -8.22
CA ALA A 70 4.85 -0.91 -9.30
C ALA A 70 5.73 0.28 -9.70
N LEU A 71 5.19 1.50 -9.70
CA LEU A 71 5.95 2.74 -9.97
C LEU A 71 6.90 3.10 -8.82
N GLY A 72 6.56 2.75 -7.58
CA GLY A 72 7.40 3.02 -6.42
C GLY A 72 8.69 2.19 -6.41
N TYR A 73 8.62 0.92 -6.84
CA TYR A 73 9.76 0.00 -6.73
C TYR A 73 11.02 0.46 -7.50
N PRO A 74 10.94 0.91 -8.76
CA PRO A 74 12.10 1.48 -9.45
C PRO A 74 12.73 2.64 -8.69
N GLY A 75 11.94 3.48 -8.01
CA GLY A 75 12.40 4.61 -7.20
C GLY A 75 13.10 4.19 -5.92
N GLU A 76 12.61 3.15 -5.24
CA GLU A 76 13.18 2.59 -4.00
C GLU A 76 14.64 2.19 -4.20
N ILE A 77 14.90 1.45 -5.27
CA ILE A 77 16.22 0.88 -5.56
C ILE A 77 17.20 1.89 -6.20
N GLN A 78 16.79 3.15 -6.42
CA GLN A 78 17.69 4.17 -6.96
C GLN A 78 18.64 4.69 -5.90
N GLU A 79 19.93 4.81 -6.25
CA GLU A 79 20.91 5.56 -5.47
C GLU A 79 20.88 7.06 -5.81
N ASN A 80 20.44 7.42 -7.03
CA ASN A 80 20.35 8.80 -7.47
C ASN A 80 19.07 9.46 -6.94
N LEU A 81 19.23 10.53 -6.15
CA LEU A 81 18.14 11.25 -5.52
C LEU A 81 17.14 11.86 -6.52
N ALA A 82 17.60 12.39 -7.66
CA ALA A 82 16.73 12.99 -8.66
C ALA A 82 15.84 11.93 -9.34
N VAL A 83 16.41 10.77 -9.67
CA VAL A 83 15.66 9.65 -10.27
C VAL A 83 14.68 9.05 -9.26
N ARG A 84 15.06 8.97 -7.97
CA ARG A 84 14.15 8.58 -6.88
C ARG A 84 12.94 9.50 -6.78
N TRP A 85 13.16 10.83 -6.78
CA TRP A 85 12.07 11.81 -6.74
C TRP A 85 11.17 11.76 -7.98
N PHE A 86 11.74 11.47 -9.15
CA PHE A 86 10.97 11.28 -10.37
C PHE A 86 9.97 10.11 -10.26
N TRP A 87 10.43 8.93 -9.85
CA TRP A 87 9.56 7.77 -9.65
C TRP A 87 8.54 7.99 -8.52
N TRP A 88 8.96 8.64 -7.43
CA TRP A 88 8.04 9.05 -6.37
C TRP A 88 6.91 9.93 -6.93
N ALA A 89 7.24 10.95 -7.72
CA ALA A 89 6.24 11.85 -8.29
C ALA A 89 5.28 11.12 -9.23
N LEU A 90 5.78 10.15 -10.01
CA LEU A 90 4.93 9.29 -10.84
C LEU A 90 4.00 8.42 -10.00
N ALA A 91 4.47 7.83 -8.90
CA ALA A 91 3.65 7.01 -8.00
C ALA A 91 2.60 7.84 -7.25
N MET A 92 2.83 9.13 -7.04
CA MET A 92 1.85 10.03 -6.41
C MET A 92 0.59 10.23 -7.26
N ILE A 93 0.67 10.11 -8.59
CA ILE A 93 -0.47 10.28 -9.49
C ILE A 93 -1.58 9.23 -9.20
N PRO A 94 -1.33 7.91 -9.30
CA PRO A 94 -2.33 6.91 -8.94
C PRO A 94 -2.65 6.93 -7.43
N PHE A 95 -1.71 7.30 -6.55
CA PHE A 95 -1.99 7.45 -5.13
C PHE A 95 -3.11 8.47 -4.86
N PHE A 96 -3.00 9.68 -5.41
CA PHE A 96 -4.03 10.70 -5.24
C PHE A 96 -5.37 10.28 -5.85
N TYR A 97 -5.35 9.59 -6.99
CA TYR A 97 -6.56 9.03 -7.58
C TYR A 97 -7.26 8.02 -6.64
N VAL A 98 -6.49 7.10 -6.03
CA VAL A 98 -7.02 6.13 -5.06
C VAL A 98 -7.59 6.85 -3.85
N VAL A 99 -6.84 7.75 -3.23
CA VAL A 99 -7.29 8.50 -2.04
C VAL A 99 -8.56 9.30 -2.32
N TYR A 100 -8.60 10.05 -3.42
CA TYR A 100 -9.78 10.82 -3.81
C TYR A 100 -11.00 9.91 -4.00
N SER A 101 -10.82 8.79 -4.72
CA SER A 101 -11.91 7.85 -5.01
C SER A 101 -12.44 7.18 -3.74
N LEU A 102 -11.57 6.88 -2.77
CA LEU A 102 -11.96 6.34 -1.47
C LEU A 102 -12.72 7.37 -0.63
N LEU A 103 -12.24 8.62 -0.56
CA LEU A 103 -12.92 9.68 0.20
C LEU A 103 -14.32 9.96 -0.35
N ALA A 104 -14.45 10.04 -1.68
CA ALA A 104 -15.75 10.22 -2.33
C ALA A 104 -16.67 9.00 -2.09
N GLY A 105 -16.16 7.79 -2.32
CA GLY A 105 -16.94 6.56 -2.13
C GLY A 105 -17.38 6.34 -0.69
N LEU A 106 -16.49 6.59 0.29
CA LEU A 106 -16.80 6.45 1.71
C LEU A 106 -17.86 7.45 2.14
N GLY A 107 -17.81 8.69 1.65
CA GLY A 107 -18.84 9.70 1.91
C GLY A 107 -20.24 9.23 1.47
N GLU A 108 -20.35 8.65 0.27
CA GLU A 108 -21.62 8.11 -0.22
C GLU A 108 -22.08 6.86 0.55
N ALA A 109 -21.17 5.98 0.92
CA ALA A 109 -21.49 4.77 1.69
C ALA A 109 -21.97 5.11 3.10
N THR A 110 -21.32 6.07 3.78
CA THR A 110 -21.72 6.56 5.10
C THR A 110 -23.10 7.21 5.06
N ALA A 111 -23.41 7.99 4.03
CA ALA A 111 -24.74 8.60 3.87
C ALA A 111 -25.88 7.58 3.69
N LYS A 112 -25.56 6.35 3.27
CA LYS A 112 -26.52 5.24 3.09
C LYS A 112 -26.64 4.34 4.33
N GLN A 113 -25.87 4.57 5.39
CA GLN A 113 -25.94 3.74 6.60
C GLN A 113 -27.15 4.10 7.48
N PRO A 114 -27.70 3.12 8.24
CA PRO A 114 -28.71 3.39 9.27
C PRO A 114 -28.20 4.39 10.33
N GLU A 115 -29.10 5.22 10.88
CA GLU A 115 -28.73 6.21 11.91
C GLU A 115 -28.02 5.59 13.13
N SER A 116 -28.32 4.32 13.47
CA SER A 116 -27.72 3.61 14.59
C SER A 116 -26.20 3.38 14.48
N VAL A 117 -25.63 3.47 13.27
CA VAL A 117 -24.18 3.27 13.01
C VAL A 117 -23.50 4.53 12.47
N SER A 118 -24.26 5.57 12.09
CA SER A 118 -23.71 6.82 11.54
C SER A 118 -22.81 7.60 12.49
N GLY A 119 -22.96 7.45 13.82
CA GLY A 119 -22.18 8.18 14.83
C GLY A 119 -20.92 7.46 15.34
N LEU A 120 -20.62 6.27 14.81
CA LEU A 120 -19.49 5.44 15.23
C LEU A 120 -18.27 5.55 14.28
N VAL A 121 -18.37 6.41 13.25
CA VAL A 121 -17.37 6.61 12.20
C VAL A 121 -16.75 7.99 12.32
#